data_AF-A0A931YJU8-F1
#
_entry.id   AF-A0A931YJU8-F1
#
_cell.length_a   1.000
_cell.length_b   1.000
_cell.length_c   1.000
_cell.angle_alpha   90.00
_cell.angle_beta   90.00
_cell.angle_gamma   90.00
#
_symmetry.space_group_name_H-M   'P 1'
#
loop_
_entity.id
_entity.type
_entity.pdbx_description
1 polymer ?
#
loop_
_entity_poly.entity_id
_entity_poly.type
_entity_poly.pdbx_seq_one_letter_code
_entity_poly.pdbx_strand_id
1 'polypeptide(L)'
;MTRFAERARVVVVGGGFWGCSTLYHLAALGLTDCLLIEQGELAGQTTGQAAGMIGQLRTSAVASQGATYGVELLRRFEAEVGVPSPFREVGSVKVALTPGRVDELRRQVAGGQRLGLAVSLVSPEEAARLAPGLDPRRVRAAAFVASDGYVDPRATARGLARRAETLGAKVCATGIMDGLAVGRVAAELVAGRRPFLDIRSMDPGRFGRRYAGRAALRTACEAVYRNYYALRGGRV
;
A
#
# COMPACT_ATOMS: atom_id res chain seq x y z
N MET A 1 -19.04 9.81 17.63
CA MET A 1 -17.62 9.70 18.05
C MET A 1 -17.23 8.23 18.07
N THR A 2 -16.35 7.78 17.17
CA THR A 2 -15.87 6.39 17.15
C THR A 2 -14.86 6.20 18.29
N ARG A 3 -15.21 5.42 19.32
CA ARG A 3 -14.26 5.03 20.37
C ARG A 3 -13.22 4.07 19.77
N PHE A 4 -11.96 4.49 19.75
CA PHE A 4 -10.86 3.54 19.59
C PHE A 4 -10.91 2.54 20.76
N ALA A 5 -10.78 1.25 20.47
CA ALA A 5 -10.76 0.27 21.55
C ALA A 5 -9.42 0.35 22.27
N GLU A 6 -9.43 0.31 23.60
CA GLU A 6 -8.22 0.28 24.42
C GLU A 6 -7.40 -1.01 24.22
N ARG A 7 -8.01 -2.02 23.60
CA ARG A 7 -7.42 -3.34 23.31
C ARG A 7 -7.86 -3.79 21.92
N ALA A 8 -6.98 -4.51 21.24
CA ALA A 8 -7.29 -5.23 20.01
C ALA A 8 -6.61 -6.60 20.08
N ARG A 9 -7.27 -7.65 19.59
CA ARG A 9 -6.70 -9.01 19.52
C ARG A 9 -5.55 -9.11 18.53
N VAL A 10 -5.60 -8.38 17.42
CA VAL A 10 -4.51 -8.30 16.43
C VAL A 10 -4.24 -6.85 16.08
N VAL A 11 -2.96 -6.47 16.06
CA VAL A 11 -2.50 -5.17 15.58
C VAL A 11 -1.65 -5.37 14.33
N VAL A 12 -2.06 -4.78 13.22
CA VAL A 12 -1.33 -4.74 11.96
C VAL A 12 -0.56 -3.43 11.88
N VAL A 13 0.76 -3.49 11.77
CA VAL A 13 1.61 -2.29 11.70
C VAL A 13 2.04 -2.05 10.25
N GLY A 14 1.64 -0.89 9.72
CA GLY A 14 1.90 -0.45 8.35
C GLY A 14 0.66 -0.48 7.45
N GLY A 15 0.35 0.65 6.83
CA GLY A 15 -0.77 0.89 5.91
C GLY A 15 -0.41 0.77 4.43
N GLY A 16 0.62 -0.01 4.10
CA GLY A 16 0.90 -0.43 2.72
C GLY A 16 -0.06 -1.53 2.25
N PHE A 17 0.10 -1.96 0.99
CA PHE A 17 -0.77 -3.00 0.40
C PHE A 17 -0.87 -4.27 1.27
N TRP A 18 0.26 -4.78 1.75
CA TRP A 18 0.28 -5.99 2.58
C TRP A 18 -0.50 -5.80 3.89
N GLY A 19 -0.38 -4.66 4.54
CA GLY A 19 -1.08 -4.37 5.79
C GLY A 19 -2.58 -4.23 5.58
N CYS A 20 -3.00 -3.46 4.57
CA CYS A 20 -4.41 -3.34 4.21
C CYS A 20 -5.01 -4.68 3.80
N SER A 21 -4.28 -5.47 3.01
CA SER A 21 -4.70 -6.82 2.60
C SER A 21 -4.83 -7.75 3.81
N THR A 22 -3.85 -7.75 4.71
CA THR A 22 -3.90 -8.56 5.94
C THR A 22 -5.12 -8.22 6.77
N LEU A 23 -5.35 -6.92 7.03
CA LEU A 23 -6.50 -6.47 7.80
C LEU A 23 -7.83 -6.90 7.15
N TYR A 24 -7.94 -6.74 5.84
CA TYR A 24 -9.13 -7.15 5.08
C TYR A 24 -9.38 -8.65 5.20
N HIS A 25 -8.38 -9.51 5.00
CA HIS A 25 -8.57 -10.96 5.07
C HIS A 25 -8.91 -11.43 6.49
N LEU A 26 -8.30 -10.84 7.52
CA LEU A 26 -8.66 -11.14 8.92
C LEU A 26 -10.13 -10.79 9.17
N ALA A 27 -10.57 -9.60 8.76
CA ALA A 27 -11.94 -9.16 8.92
C ALA A 27 -12.94 -10.01 8.11
N ALA A 28 -12.59 -10.39 6.88
CA ALA A 28 -13.40 -11.24 6.01
C ALA A 28 -13.56 -12.67 6.57
N LEU A 29 -12.58 -13.16 7.34
CA LEU A 29 -12.65 -14.42 8.09
C LEU A 29 -13.43 -14.29 9.41
N GLY A 30 -14.03 -13.13 9.71
CA GLY A 30 -14.81 -12.86 10.91
C GLY A 30 -13.98 -12.40 12.12
N LEU A 31 -12.66 -12.25 11.98
CA LEU A 31 -11.82 -11.68 13.04
C LEU A 31 -11.82 -10.15 12.94
N THR A 32 -12.77 -9.51 13.61
CA THR A 32 -13.02 -8.07 13.49
C THR A 32 -12.40 -7.23 14.60
N ASP A 33 -11.96 -7.85 15.71
CA ASP A 33 -11.18 -7.19 16.76
C ASP A 33 -9.71 -6.99 16.34
N CYS A 34 -9.53 -6.26 15.24
CA CYS A 34 -8.26 -5.97 14.59
C CYS A 34 -8.08 -4.47 14.42
N LEU A 35 -6.84 -4.00 14.62
CA LEU A 35 -6.46 -2.60 14.43
C LEU A 35 -5.27 -2.51 13.47
N LEU A 36 -5.40 -1.74 12.39
CA LEU A 36 -4.26 -1.31 11.58
C LEU A 36 -3.75 0.05 12.07
N ILE A 37 -2.44 0.20 12.20
CA ILE A 37 -1.77 1.45 12.55
C ILE A 37 -0.78 1.81 11.44
N GLU A 38 -0.88 3.03 10.93
CA GLU A 38 0.02 3.59 9.91
C GLU A 38 0.61 4.92 10.38
N GLN A 39 1.90 5.13 10.13
CA GLN A 39 2.64 6.33 10.55
C GLN A 39 2.28 7.60 9.76
N GLY A 40 1.71 7.46 8.57
CA GLY A 40 1.28 8.57 7.72
C GLY A 40 -0.06 8.27 7.05
N GLU A 41 -0.10 8.33 5.73
CA GLU A 41 -1.28 7.97 4.94
C GLU A 41 -1.23 6.51 4.47
N LEU A 42 -2.41 5.89 4.34
CA LEU A 42 -2.53 4.60 3.65
C LEU A 42 -1.96 4.68 2.24
N ALA A 43 -1.13 3.68 1.91
CA ALA A 43 -0.37 3.60 0.67
C ALA A 43 0.55 4.81 0.43
N GLY A 44 1.00 5.51 1.48
CA GLY A 44 1.84 6.71 1.35
C GLY A 44 3.29 6.46 0.92
N GLN A 45 3.80 5.24 1.11
CA GLN A 45 5.19 4.86 0.81
C GLN A 45 5.28 4.05 -0.50
N THR A 46 6.11 3.01 -0.54
CA THR A 46 6.40 2.19 -1.74
C THR A 46 5.16 1.71 -2.49
N THR A 47 4.08 1.38 -1.77
CA THR A 47 2.80 0.97 -2.41
C THR A 47 2.28 2.06 -3.33
N GLY A 48 2.17 3.30 -2.88
CA GLY A 48 1.60 4.38 -3.68
C GLY A 48 2.53 4.93 -4.76
N GLN A 49 3.77 4.46 -4.83
CA GLN A 49 4.74 4.76 -5.88
C GLN A 49 4.90 3.60 -6.87
N ALA A 50 4.28 2.45 -6.61
CA ALA A 50 4.39 1.29 -7.47
C ALA A 50 3.69 1.54 -8.82
N ALA A 51 4.28 1.03 -9.90
CA ALA A 51 3.68 1.06 -11.24
C ALA A 51 2.42 0.18 -11.38
N GLY A 52 2.15 -0.68 -10.39
CA GLY A 52 0.93 -1.48 -10.34
C GLY A 52 0.86 -2.68 -11.28
N MET A 53 1.97 -3.10 -11.89
CA MET A 53 1.98 -4.28 -12.77
C MET A 53 1.68 -5.57 -12.00
N ILE A 54 0.71 -6.33 -12.50
CA ILE A 54 0.32 -7.64 -11.97
C ILE A 54 0.70 -8.71 -12.98
N GLY A 55 1.62 -9.58 -12.57
CA GLY A 55 2.09 -10.71 -13.36
C GLY A 55 1.98 -12.03 -12.59
N GLN A 56 1.36 -13.04 -13.18
CA GLN A 56 1.14 -14.35 -12.54
C GLN A 56 2.29 -15.32 -12.76
N LEU A 57 3.05 -15.18 -13.85
CA LEU A 57 4.13 -16.09 -14.20
C LEU A 57 5.40 -15.82 -13.38
N ARG A 58 5.58 -16.57 -12.27
CA ARG A 58 6.70 -16.43 -11.34
C ARG A 58 7.63 -17.65 -11.34
N THR A 59 8.79 -17.50 -10.69
CA THR A 59 9.81 -18.56 -10.62
C THR A 59 9.42 -19.69 -9.68
N SER A 60 8.68 -19.41 -8.60
CA SER A 60 8.19 -20.42 -7.67
C SER A 60 6.69 -20.66 -7.82
N ALA A 61 6.26 -21.88 -7.50
CA ALA A 61 4.85 -22.26 -7.52
C ALA A 61 4.02 -21.41 -6.53
N VAL A 62 4.50 -21.24 -5.30
CA VAL A 62 3.83 -20.45 -4.25
C VAL A 62 3.63 -19.00 -4.69
N ALA A 63 4.64 -18.38 -5.31
CA ALA A 63 4.51 -17.01 -5.79
C ALA A 63 3.51 -16.90 -6.96
N SER A 64 3.45 -17.90 -7.83
CA SER A 64 2.49 -17.94 -8.95
C SER A 64 1.07 -18.11 -8.42
N GLN A 65 0.85 -19.05 -7.49
CA GLN A 65 -0.44 -19.26 -6.83
C GLN A 65 -0.93 -17.99 -6.11
N GLY A 66 -0.05 -17.33 -5.35
CA GLY A 66 -0.38 -16.07 -4.68
C GLY A 66 -0.74 -14.95 -5.65
N ALA A 67 -0.04 -14.86 -6.79
CA ALA A 67 -0.36 -13.89 -7.83
C ALA A 67 -1.68 -14.20 -8.53
N THR A 68 -1.97 -15.47 -8.81
CA THR A 68 -3.25 -15.91 -9.39
C THR A 68 -4.42 -15.60 -8.46
N TYR A 69 -4.29 -15.93 -7.17
CA TYR A 69 -5.26 -15.51 -6.16
C TYR A 69 -5.46 -13.99 -6.15
N GLY A 70 -4.38 -13.22 -6.24
CA GLY A 70 -4.44 -11.76 -6.31
C GLY A 70 -5.27 -11.26 -7.50
N VAL A 71 -5.10 -11.86 -8.69
CA VAL A 71 -5.90 -11.53 -9.88
C VAL A 71 -7.38 -11.89 -9.68
N GLU A 72 -7.67 -13.04 -9.08
CA GLU A 72 -9.05 -13.46 -8.79
C GLU A 72 -9.75 -12.51 -7.81
N LEU A 73 -9.05 -12.08 -6.75
CA LEU A 73 -9.54 -11.05 -5.83
C LEU A 73 -9.79 -9.72 -6.57
N LEU A 74 -8.89 -9.30 -7.46
CA LEU A 74 -9.05 -8.07 -8.24
C LEU A 74 -10.24 -8.11 -9.22
N ARG A 75 -10.55 -9.29 -9.78
CA ARG A 75 -11.75 -9.49 -10.62
C ARG A 75 -13.05 -9.41 -9.82
N ARG A 76 -13.05 -9.92 -8.59
CA ARG A 76 -14.21 -9.88 -7.68
C ARG A 76 -14.23 -8.64 -6.79
N PHE A 77 -13.26 -7.75 -6.94
CA PHE A 77 -13.01 -6.64 -6.03
C PHE A 77 -14.25 -5.76 -5.82
N GLU A 78 -14.97 -5.44 -6.89
CA GLU A 78 -16.16 -4.59 -6.76
C GLU A 78 -17.28 -5.26 -5.96
N ALA A 79 -17.54 -6.55 -6.22
CA ALA A 79 -18.53 -7.32 -5.48
C ALA A 79 -18.12 -7.54 -4.01
N GLU A 80 -16.83 -7.77 -3.74
CA GLU A 80 -16.34 -8.09 -2.40
C GLU A 80 -16.03 -6.85 -1.55
N VAL A 81 -15.54 -5.77 -2.16
CA VAL A 81 -15.05 -4.54 -1.50
C VAL A 81 -16.08 -3.41 -1.58
N GLY A 82 -16.99 -3.43 -2.56
CA GLY A 82 -18.05 -2.43 -2.70
C GLY A 82 -17.59 -1.11 -3.32
N VAL A 83 -16.45 -1.10 -4.01
CA VAL A 83 -15.95 0.04 -4.79
C VAL A 83 -15.44 -0.46 -6.14
N PRO A 84 -15.45 0.37 -7.21
CA PRO A 84 -15.00 -0.07 -8.54
C PRO A 84 -13.60 -0.66 -8.52
N SER A 85 -13.41 -1.77 -9.24
CA SER A 85 -12.08 -2.40 -9.33
C SER A 85 -11.10 -1.50 -10.08
N PRO A 86 -9.94 -1.16 -9.47
CA PRO A 86 -8.89 -0.41 -10.14
C PRO A 86 -8.07 -1.27 -11.12
N PHE A 87 -8.44 -2.54 -11.32
CA PHE A 87 -7.72 -3.47 -12.18
C PHE A 87 -8.09 -3.29 -13.66
N ARG A 88 -7.07 -3.41 -14.52
CA ARG A 88 -7.17 -3.46 -15.97
C ARG A 88 -6.47 -4.72 -16.44
N GLU A 89 -7.29 -5.70 -16.81
CA GLU A 89 -6.85 -6.99 -17.33
C GLU A 89 -6.53 -6.85 -18.82
N VAL A 90 -5.29 -6.50 -19.11
CA VAL A 90 -4.80 -6.22 -20.48
C VAL A 90 -3.79 -7.26 -20.97
N GLY A 91 -3.52 -8.26 -20.14
CA GLY A 91 -2.51 -9.28 -20.35
C GLY A 91 -1.09 -8.79 -20.10
N SER A 92 -0.14 -9.72 -20.19
CA SER A 92 1.29 -9.44 -20.14
C SER A 92 2.07 -10.32 -21.11
N VAL A 93 3.14 -9.76 -21.67
CA VAL A 93 4.10 -10.49 -22.50
C VAL A 93 5.44 -10.55 -21.77
N LYS A 94 5.93 -11.76 -21.50
CA LYS A 94 7.25 -11.99 -20.91
C LYS A 94 8.21 -12.48 -21.98
N VAL A 95 9.31 -11.76 -22.19
CA VAL A 95 10.28 -12.05 -23.25
C VAL A 95 11.60 -12.60 -22.71
N ALA A 96 12.21 -13.51 -23.45
CA ALA A 96 13.54 -14.04 -23.20
C ALA A 96 14.47 -13.66 -24.36
N LEU A 97 15.60 -13.02 -24.02
CA LEU A 97 16.57 -12.51 -25.01
C LEU A 97 17.85 -13.37 -25.08
N THR A 98 18.07 -14.25 -24.09
CA THR A 98 19.25 -15.12 -23.99
C THR A 98 18.83 -16.58 -23.84
N PRO A 99 19.68 -17.55 -24.25
CA PRO A 99 19.36 -18.98 -24.13
C PRO A 99 18.97 -19.41 -22.71
N GLY A 100 19.72 -18.98 -21.70
CA GLY A 100 19.39 -19.30 -20.30
C GLY A 100 18.02 -18.76 -19.86
N ARG A 101 17.59 -17.59 -20.37
CA ARG A 101 16.26 -17.04 -20.10
C ARG A 101 15.16 -17.78 -20.88
N VAL A 102 15.46 -18.37 -22.03
CA VAL A 102 14.51 -19.22 -22.76
C VAL A 102 14.19 -20.46 -21.94
N ASP A 103 15.20 -21.11 -21.37
CA ASP A 103 15.00 -22.30 -20.54
C ASP A 103 14.24 -21.97 -19.25
N GLU A 104 14.55 -20.83 -18.62
CA GLU A 104 13.78 -20.34 -17.48
C GLU A 104 12.32 -20.06 -17.84
N LEU A 105 12.07 -19.36 -18.95
CA LEU A 105 10.72 -19.04 -19.40
C LEU A 105 9.91 -20.31 -19.68
N ARG A 106 10.51 -21.31 -20.35
CA ARG A 106 9.86 -22.61 -20.60
C ARG A 106 9.52 -23.34 -19.30
N ARG A 107 10.42 -23.35 -18.31
CA ARG A 107 10.14 -23.91 -16.98
C ARG A 107 9.01 -23.18 -16.27
N GLN A 108 9.00 -21.85 -16.33
CA GLN A 108 7.93 -21.04 -15.74
C GLN A 108 6.59 -21.31 -16.42
N VAL A 109 6.53 -21.36 -17.76
CA VAL A 109 5.32 -21.68 -18.51
C VAL A 109 4.78 -23.05 -18.13
N ALA A 110 5.63 -24.09 -18.15
CA ALA A 110 5.22 -25.43 -17.74
C ALA A 110 4.75 -25.47 -16.27
N GLY A 111 5.40 -24.71 -15.39
CA GLY A 111 4.99 -24.55 -13.99
C GLY A 111 3.62 -23.88 -13.85
N GLY A 112 3.39 -22.79 -14.57
CA GLY A 112 2.10 -22.09 -14.59
C GLY A 112 0.97 -22.97 -15.11
N GLN A 113 1.20 -23.69 -16.22
CA GLN A 113 0.22 -24.62 -16.80
C GLN A 113 -0.17 -25.74 -15.83
N ARG A 114 0.80 -26.31 -15.09
CA ARG A 114 0.50 -27.30 -14.03
C ARG A 114 -0.34 -26.74 -12.90
N LEU A 115 -0.29 -25.43 -12.66
CA LEU A 115 -1.11 -24.72 -11.68
C LEU A 115 -2.44 -24.22 -12.26
N GLY A 116 -2.76 -24.55 -13.51
CA GLY A 116 -3.99 -24.11 -14.18
C GLY A 116 -3.94 -22.69 -14.75
N LEU A 117 -2.79 -22.01 -14.73
CA LEU A 117 -2.64 -20.70 -15.36
C LEU A 117 -2.75 -20.84 -16.88
N ALA A 118 -3.63 -20.04 -17.49
CA ALA A 118 -3.78 -19.92 -18.95
C ALA A 118 -2.59 -19.14 -19.56
N VAL A 119 -1.42 -19.77 -19.54
CA VAL A 119 -0.17 -19.24 -20.13
C VAL A 119 0.23 -20.06 -21.35
N SER A 120 0.64 -19.36 -22.41
CA SER A 120 1.12 -19.97 -23.64
C SER A 120 2.43 -19.34 -24.10
N LEU A 121 3.27 -20.14 -24.77
CA LEU A 121 4.39 -19.59 -25.55
C LEU A 121 3.83 -18.99 -26.83
N VAL A 122 4.36 -17.84 -27.23
CA VAL A 122 3.99 -17.14 -28.46
C VAL A 122 5.23 -16.89 -29.31
N SER A 123 5.05 -16.76 -30.62
CA SER A 123 6.16 -16.41 -31.51
C SER A 123 6.64 -14.98 -31.24
N PRO A 124 7.89 -14.63 -31.61
CA PRO A 124 8.37 -13.25 -31.57
C PRO A 124 7.46 -12.25 -32.29
N GLU A 125 6.89 -12.63 -33.43
CA GLU A 125 5.97 -11.81 -34.22
C GLU A 125 4.65 -11.58 -33.50
N GLU A 126 4.11 -12.61 -32.86
CA GLU A 126 2.90 -12.49 -32.04
C GLU A 126 3.17 -11.62 -30.81
N ALA A 127 4.32 -11.78 -30.15
CA ALA A 127 4.73 -10.93 -29.04
C ALA A 127 4.80 -9.44 -29.46
N ALA A 128 5.31 -9.15 -30.65
CA ALA A 128 5.37 -7.79 -31.19
C ALA A 128 4.00 -7.23 -31.59
N ARG A 129 3.03 -8.08 -31.97
CA ARG A 129 1.62 -7.67 -32.17
C ARG A 129 0.95 -7.32 -30.83
N LEU A 130 1.18 -8.13 -29.80
CA LEU A 130 0.61 -7.93 -28.46
C LEU A 130 1.25 -6.73 -27.72
N ALA A 131 2.53 -6.46 -27.96
CA ALA A 131 3.27 -5.35 -27.36
C ALA A 131 3.95 -4.50 -28.45
N PRO A 132 3.21 -3.56 -29.08
CA PRO A 132 3.76 -2.66 -30.10
C PRO A 132 4.95 -1.86 -29.54
N GLY A 133 6.11 -2.00 -30.17
CA GLY A 133 7.39 -1.43 -29.71
C GLY A 133 8.46 -2.48 -29.41
N LEU A 134 8.09 -3.75 -29.32
CA LEU A 134 9.02 -4.86 -29.23
C LEU A 134 9.65 -5.16 -30.61
N ASP A 135 10.98 -5.21 -30.68
CA ASP A 135 11.70 -5.68 -31.89
C ASP A 135 11.75 -7.22 -31.88
N PRO A 136 10.98 -7.92 -32.75
CA PRO A 136 10.90 -9.38 -32.73
C PRO A 136 12.25 -10.04 -33.00
N ARG A 137 13.17 -9.37 -33.72
CA ARG A 137 14.51 -9.91 -34.05
C ARG A 137 15.39 -10.10 -32.82
N ARG A 138 15.08 -9.42 -31.72
CA ARG A 138 15.81 -9.52 -30.45
C ARG A 138 15.23 -10.57 -29.52
N VAL A 139 14.04 -11.10 -29.82
CA VAL A 139 13.29 -12.01 -28.96
C VAL A 139 13.59 -13.45 -29.36
N ARG A 140 14.07 -14.26 -28.42
CA ARG A 140 14.33 -15.70 -28.64
C ARG A 140 13.14 -16.57 -28.25
N ALA A 141 12.37 -16.15 -27.24
CA ALA A 141 11.11 -16.76 -26.86
C ALA A 141 10.25 -15.73 -26.13
N ALA A 142 8.93 -15.91 -26.18
CA ALA A 142 7.98 -15.10 -25.45
C ALA A 142 6.85 -15.96 -24.88
N ALA A 143 6.26 -15.50 -23.78
CA ALA A 143 5.06 -16.09 -23.20
C ALA A 143 4.02 -15.00 -22.97
N PHE A 144 2.76 -15.35 -23.18
CA PHE A 144 1.62 -14.47 -22.97
C PHE A 144 0.71 -15.01 -21.88
N VAL A 145 0.26 -14.11 -20.99
CA VAL A 145 -0.74 -14.39 -19.96
C VAL A 145 -1.85 -13.36 -20.11
N ALA A 146 -3.00 -13.77 -20.64
CA ALA A 146 -4.13 -12.86 -20.92
C ALA A 146 -4.72 -12.25 -19.64
N SER A 147 -4.67 -13.00 -18.54
CA SER A 147 -5.23 -12.63 -17.24
C SER A 147 -4.37 -11.69 -16.40
N ASP A 148 -3.21 -11.29 -16.91
CA ASP A 148 -2.35 -10.30 -16.26
C ASP A 148 -2.80 -8.87 -16.57
N GLY A 149 -2.15 -7.88 -15.97
CA GLY A 149 -2.49 -6.49 -16.24
C GLY A 149 -1.85 -5.50 -15.27
N TYR A 150 -2.57 -4.45 -14.95
CA TYR A 150 -2.13 -3.46 -13.97
C TYR A 150 -3.28 -2.91 -13.11
N VAL A 151 -2.93 -2.35 -11.96
CA VAL A 151 -3.87 -1.72 -11.02
C VAL A 151 -3.42 -0.31 -10.65
N ASP A 152 -4.32 0.51 -10.11
CA ASP A 152 -3.95 1.60 -9.20
C ASP A 152 -3.65 1.01 -7.81
N PRO A 153 -2.39 1.00 -7.34
CA PRO A 153 -2.03 0.39 -6.05
C PRO A 153 -2.61 1.15 -4.85
N ARG A 154 -2.75 2.49 -4.96
CA ARG A 154 -3.32 3.31 -3.87
C ARG A 154 -4.79 3.01 -3.72
N ALA A 155 -5.52 3.01 -4.83
CA ALA A 155 -6.95 2.70 -4.84
C ALA A 155 -7.19 1.28 -4.30
N THR A 156 -6.38 0.31 -4.73
CA THR A 156 -6.50 -1.09 -4.27
C THR A 156 -6.30 -1.20 -2.75
N ALA A 157 -5.20 -0.67 -2.22
CA ALA A 157 -4.90 -0.76 -0.79
C ALA A 157 -5.93 -0.03 0.07
N ARG A 158 -6.36 1.16 -0.35
CA ARG A 158 -7.38 1.96 0.35
C ARG A 158 -8.75 1.28 0.31
N GLY A 159 -9.12 0.67 -0.81
CA GLY A 159 -10.34 -0.11 -0.95
C GLY A 159 -10.40 -1.27 0.04
N LEU A 160 -9.33 -2.08 0.12
CA LEU A 160 -9.24 -3.19 1.07
C LEU A 160 -9.34 -2.71 2.53
N ALA A 161 -8.62 -1.66 2.90
CA ALA A 161 -8.70 -1.08 4.25
C ALA A 161 -10.13 -0.62 4.59
N ARG A 162 -10.77 0.13 3.68
CA ARG A 162 -12.15 0.58 3.84
C ARG A 162 -13.12 -0.59 4.00
N ARG A 163 -12.96 -1.65 3.21
CA ARG A 163 -13.78 -2.84 3.34
C ARG A 163 -13.60 -3.50 4.70
N ALA A 164 -12.36 -3.64 5.17
CA ALA A 164 -12.08 -4.15 6.51
C ALA A 164 -12.81 -3.34 7.60
N GLU A 165 -12.85 -2.01 7.48
CA GLU A 165 -13.60 -1.15 8.41
C GLU A 165 -15.11 -1.42 8.36
N THR A 166 -15.70 -1.59 7.17
CA THR A 166 -17.13 -1.96 7.07
C THR A 166 -17.45 -3.32 7.67
N LEU A 167 -16.45 -4.21 7.76
CA LEU A 167 -16.56 -5.52 8.38
C LEU A 167 -16.32 -5.46 9.91
N GLY A 168 -15.90 -4.31 10.46
CA GLY A 168 -15.75 -4.09 11.90
C GLY A 168 -14.30 -3.96 12.38
N ALA A 169 -13.30 -4.10 11.51
CA ALA A 169 -11.92 -3.78 11.86
C ALA A 169 -11.73 -2.27 12.02
N LYS A 170 -10.61 -1.87 12.63
CA LYS A 170 -10.28 -0.46 12.85
C LYS A 170 -9.03 -0.06 12.09
N VAL A 171 -9.02 1.16 11.56
CA VAL A 171 -7.85 1.74 10.90
C VAL A 171 -7.48 3.05 11.58
N CYS A 172 -6.22 3.15 12.00
CA CYS A 172 -5.59 4.37 12.47
C CYS A 172 -4.52 4.75 11.44
N ALA A 173 -4.94 5.50 10.42
CA ALA A 173 -4.09 5.89 9.31
C ALA A 173 -4.21 7.38 9.03
N THR A 174 -3.64 8.13 9.96
CA THR A 174 -3.20 9.50 9.85
C THR A 174 -2.14 9.58 10.92
N GLY A 175 -0.93 10.02 10.58
CA GLY A 175 0.22 9.90 11.48
C GLY A 175 -0.06 10.41 12.89
N ILE A 176 0.85 10.11 13.82
CA ILE A 176 0.76 10.45 15.26
C ILE A 176 0.27 11.91 15.52
N MET A 177 0.45 12.81 14.54
CA MET A 177 -0.02 14.19 14.51
C MET A 177 -1.54 14.42 14.43
N ASP A 178 -2.33 13.46 13.95
CA ASP A 178 -3.80 13.58 13.85
C ASP A 178 -4.54 12.68 14.86
N GLY A 179 -3.80 12.08 15.78
CA GLY A 179 -4.40 11.42 16.93
C GLY A 179 -5.29 12.44 17.65
N LEU A 180 -6.59 12.16 17.79
CA LEU A 180 -7.52 12.99 18.57
C LEU A 180 -6.96 13.34 19.96
N ALA A 181 -6.08 12.48 20.49
CA ALA A 181 -5.26 12.73 21.67
C ALA A 181 -4.32 13.94 21.52
N VAL A 182 -3.54 14.02 20.45
CA VAL A 182 -2.64 15.16 20.16
C VAL A 182 -3.45 16.43 19.88
N GLY A 183 -4.53 16.34 19.10
CA GLY A 183 -5.42 17.47 18.85
C GLY A 183 -6.07 18.01 20.14
N ARG A 184 -6.55 17.13 21.02
CA ARG A 184 -7.09 17.50 22.33
C ARG A 184 -6.02 18.07 23.27
N VAL A 185 -4.83 17.46 23.32
CA VAL A 185 -3.68 17.98 24.08
C VAL A 185 -3.34 19.39 23.62
N ALA A 186 -3.23 19.63 22.31
CA ALA A 186 -2.95 20.94 21.75
C ALA A 186 -4.06 21.96 22.09
N ALA A 187 -5.33 21.58 21.94
CA ALA A 187 -6.46 22.45 22.29
C ALA A 187 -6.52 22.78 23.80
N GLU A 188 -6.23 21.82 24.67
CA GLU A 188 -6.15 22.02 26.12
C GLU A 188 -4.99 22.97 26.47
N LEU A 189 -3.81 22.81 25.85
CA LEU A 189 -2.67 23.72 26.04
C LEU A 189 -2.96 25.15 25.55
N VAL A 190 -3.55 25.30 24.36
CA VAL A 190 -3.92 26.61 23.80
C VAL A 190 -4.95 27.32 24.70
N ALA A 191 -5.88 26.57 25.28
CA ALA A 191 -6.87 27.10 26.22
C ALA A 191 -6.32 27.30 27.66
N GLY A 192 -5.02 27.12 27.90
CA GLY A 192 -4.40 27.25 29.23
C GLY A 192 -4.80 26.16 30.24
N ARG A 193 -5.36 25.05 29.76
CA ARG A 193 -5.75 23.89 30.58
C ARG A 193 -4.62 22.87 30.66
N ARG A 194 -4.63 22.06 31.72
CA ARG A 194 -3.73 20.91 31.85
C ARG A 194 -4.17 19.81 30.87
N PRO A 195 -3.27 19.26 30.04
CA PRO A 195 -3.64 18.19 29.12
C PRO A 195 -4.07 16.92 29.85
N PHE A 196 -4.97 16.15 29.24
CA PHE A 196 -5.42 14.86 29.78
C PHE A 196 -4.32 13.79 29.85
N LEU A 197 -3.23 13.99 29.09
CA LEU A 197 -2.03 13.14 29.08
C LEU A 197 -0.83 13.93 29.60
N ASP A 198 0.00 13.30 30.44
CA ASP A 198 1.27 13.88 30.84
C ASP A 198 2.29 13.83 29.69
N ILE A 199 2.46 14.97 29.03
CA ILE A 199 3.40 15.13 27.91
C ILE A 199 4.77 15.66 28.33
N ARG A 200 5.08 15.76 29.63
CA ARG A 200 6.39 16.26 30.09
C ARG A 200 7.57 15.42 29.60
N SER A 201 7.35 14.12 29.38
CA SER A 201 8.35 13.23 28.78
C SER A 201 8.64 13.53 27.30
N MET A 202 7.75 14.28 26.65
CA MET A 202 7.88 14.77 25.26
C MET A 202 8.44 16.20 25.21
N ASP A 203 8.84 16.78 26.35
CA ASP A 203 9.43 18.12 26.39
C ASP A 203 10.65 18.18 25.46
N PRO A 204 10.67 19.09 24.46
CA PRO A 204 11.78 19.21 23.54
C PRO A 204 13.10 19.58 24.23
N GLY A 205 13.07 20.10 25.46
CA GLY A 205 14.22 20.30 26.34
C GLY A 205 15.01 19.01 26.63
N ARG A 206 14.42 17.82 26.46
CA ARG A 206 15.12 16.53 26.54
C ARG A 206 16.20 16.36 25.47
N PHE A 207 16.11 17.11 24.37
CA PHE A 207 17.09 17.10 23.28
C PHE A 207 18.13 18.24 23.39
N GLY A 208 18.25 18.84 24.57
CA GLY A 208 19.27 19.83 24.91
C GLY A 208 18.75 21.24 25.10
N ARG A 209 19.58 22.08 25.71
CA ARG A 209 19.23 23.45 26.17
C ARG A 209 18.76 24.40 25.06
N ARG A 210 19.09 24.12 23.80
CA ARG A 210 18.67 24.91 22.63
C ARG A 210 17.14 24.98 22.44
N TYR A 211 16.39 24.04 23.01
CA TYR A 211 14.92 24.00 22.94
C TYR A 211 14.22 24.42 24.23
N ALA A 212 14.97 24.78 25.28
CA ALA A 212 14.42 25.13 26.59
C ALA A 212 13.77 26.53 26.60
N GLY A 213 14.20 27.43 25.72
CA GLY A 213 13.65 28.78 25.61
C GLY A 213 12.41 28.82 24.72
N ARG A 214 11.28 29.35 25.23
CA ARG A 214 10.03 29.51 24.46
C ARG A 214 10.24 30.22 23.12
N ALA A 215 11.06 31.27 23.09
CA ALA A 215 11.36 32.02 21.86
C ALA A 215 12.13 31.16 20.85
N ALA A 216 13.20 30.48 21.28
CA ALA A 216 14.01 29.61 20.42
C ALA A 216 13.20 28.41 19.90
N LEU A 217 12.36 27.81 20.76
CA LEU A 217 11.46 26.74 20.37
C LEU A 217 10.42 27.21 19.35
N ARG A 218 9.81 28.39 19.56
CA ARG A 218 8.87 28.99 18.62
C ARG A 218 9.51 29.22 17.25
N THR A 219 10.70 29.83 17.21
CA THR A 219 11.44 30.04 15.95
C THR A 219 11.74 28.72 15.24
N ALA A 220 12.17 27.68 15.97
CA ALA A 220 12.42 26.35 15.41
C ALA A 220 11.14 25.70 14.86
N CYS A 221 10.03 25.78 15.60
CA CYS A 221 8.73 25.31 15.14
C CYS A 221 8.27 26.06 13.88
N GLU A 222 8.29 27.40 13.89
CA GLU A 222 7.88 28.22 12.74
C GLU A 222 8.73 27.91 11.50
N ALA A 223 10.04 27.69 11.64
CA ALA A 223 10.92 27.29 10.54
C ALA A 223 10.52 25.93 9.95
N VAL A 224 10.23 24.93 10.79
CA VAL A 224 9.75 23.61 10.35
C VAL A 224 8.40 23.73 9.64
N TYR A 225 7.42 24.40 10.25
CA TYR A 225 6.08 24.52 9.66
C TYR A 225 6.05 25.35 8.37
N ARG A 226 6.92 26.36 8.24
CA ARG A 226 7.05 27.13 6.99
C ARG A 226 7.51 26.27 5.81
N ASN A 227 8.35 25.26 6.07
CA ASN A 227 8.82 24.33 5.05
C ASN A 227 7.74 23.33 4.61
N TYR A 228 6.79 22.99 5.48
CA TYR A 228 5.77 21.97 5.20
C TYR A 228 4.40 22.53 4.79
N TYR A 229 4.03 23.72 5.25
CA TYR A 229 2.64 24.22 5.14
C TYR A 229 2.50 25.60 4.48
N ALA A 230 3.54 26.09 3.80
CA ALA A 230 3.52 27.36 3.05
C ALA A 230 2.91 28.54 3.85
N LEU A 231 3.27 28.67 5.13
CA LEU A 231 2.83 29.78 5.97
C LEU A 231 3.37 31.09 5.39
N ARG A 232 2.54 31.82 4.63
CA ARG A 232 2.86 33.17 4.14
C ARG A 232 2.92 34.10 5.35
N GLY A 233 4.07 34.73 5.56
CA GLY A 233 4.33 35.62 6.67
C GLY A 233 3.43 36.85 6.64
N GLY A 234 2.29 36.77 7.33
CA GLY A 234 1.54 37.94 7.78
C GLY A 234 2.18 38.43 9.08
N ARG A 235 2.65 39.67 9.08
CA ARG A 235 2.97 40.40 10.31
C ARG A 235 1.68 40.52 11.13
N VAL A 236 1.73 40.10 12.39
CA VAL A 236 0.86 40.62 13.45
C VAL A 236 1.52 41.87 13.98
#